data_AF-A0A945AIU0-F1
#
_entry.id   AF-A0A945AIU0-F1
#
_cell.length_a   1.000
_cell.length_b   1.000
_cell.length_c   1.000
_cell.angle_alpha   90.00
_cell.angle_beta   90.00
_cell.angle_gamma   90.00
#
_symmetry.space_group_name_H-M   'P 1'
#
loop_
_entity.id
_entity.type
_entity.pdbx_description
1 polymer ?
#
loop_
_entity_poly.entity_id
_entity_poly.type
_entity_poly.pdbx_seq_one_letter_code
_entity_poly.pdbx_strand_id
1 'polypeptide(L)'
;MASFSDLGMITAVVTGVTFLTEFTSNTATTEILLPVISSVANIIKLNPLVLMLAVTFASSMAFMLPAATAPNALVFGTGKIKMWEMVKAGFFLNLIAIVVVVLVLLFWVTYVFQINFHTFPDWALVKK
;
A
#
# COMPACT_ATOMS: atom_id res chain seq x y z
N MET A 1 14.70 -11.26 -10.68
CA MET A 1 14.83 -11.27 -9.21
C MET A 1 14.82 -9.82 -8.74
N ALA A 2 14.07 -9.47 -7.71
CA ALA A 2 14.03 -8.09 -7.20
C ALA A 2 15.43 -7.65 -6.74
N SER A 3 15.85 -6.47 -7.18
CA SER A 3 17.10 -5.85 -6.74
C SER A 3 16.94 -5.27 -5.34
N PHE A 4 18.05 -5.00 -4.64
CA PHE A 4 18.02 -4.33 -3.34
C PHE A 4 17.33 -2.96 -3.41
N SER A 5 17.47 -2.25 -4.55
CA SER A 5 16.76 -1.01 -4.83
C SER A 5 15.25 -1.18 -4.94
N ASP A 6 14.76 -2.28 -5.53
CA ASP A 6 13.31 -2.52 -5.68
C ASP A 6 12.65 -2.77 -4.33
N LEU A 7 13.32 -3.54 -3.46
CA LEU A 7 12.85 -3.80 -2.10
C LEU A 7 12.71 -2.51 -1.31
N GLY A 8 13.72 -1.63 -1.37
CA GLY A 8 13.70 -0.33 -0.70
C GLY A 8 12.55 0.54 -1.18
N MET A 9 12.34 0.61 -2.50
CA MET A 9 11.25 1.39 -3.10
C MET A 9 9.87 0.85 -2.70
N ILE A 10 9.63 -0.47 -2.80
CA ILE A 10 8.34 -1.08 -2.44
C ILE A 10 8.05 -0.84 -0.96
N THR A 11 9.04 -1.07 -0.10
CA THR A 11 8.88 -0.87 1.34
C THR A 11 8.57 0.59 1.66
N ALA A 12 9.22 1.54 0.98
CA ALA A 12 8.96 2.97 1.16
C ALA A 12 7.54 3.35 0.74
N VAL A 13 7.08 2.87 -0.43
CA VAL A 13 5.72 3.13 -0.91
C VAL A 13 4.68 2.51 0.03
N VAL A 14 4.83 1.24 0.38
CA VAL A 14 3.90 0.54 1.28
C VAL A 14 3.83 1.25 2.63
N THR A 15 4.99 1.57 3.23
CA THR A 15 5.04 2.29 4.51
C THR A 15 4.36 3.65 4.41
N GLY A 16 4.73 4.46 3.42
CA GLY A 16 4.17 5.81 3.26
C GLY A 16 2.65 5.79 3.10
N VAL A 17 2.12 4.89 2.28
CA VAL A 17 0.68 4.79 2.04
C VAL A 17 -0.07 4.22 3.24
N THR A 18 0.47 3.21 3.92
CA THR A 18 -0.13 2.64 5.14
C THR A 18 -0.32 3.69 6.23
N PHE A 19 0.65 4.59 6.43
CA PHE A 19 0.48 5.68 7.39
C PHE A 19 -0.40 6.82 6.86
N LEU A 20 -0.32 7.14 5.56
CA LEU A 20 -1.16 8.18 4.97
C LEU A 20 -2.65 7.84 5.09
N THR A 21 -3.00 6.56 4.87
CA THR A 21 -4.39 6.10 4.90
C THR A 21 -5.02 6.11 6.30
N GLU A 22 -4.24 6.34 7.36
CA GLU A 22 -4.80 6.58 8.69
C GLU A 22 -5.53 7.92 8.79
N PHE A 23 -5.15 8.88 7.95
CA PHE A 23 -5.70 10.25 7.96
C PHE A 23 -6.73 10.49 6.86
N THR A 24 -6.97 9.51 5.98
CA THR A 24 -7.77 9.68 4.76
C THR A 24 -8.53 8.40 4.45
N SER A 25 -9.64 8.47 3.71
CA SER A 25 -10.34 7.27 3.25
C SER A 25 -9.44 6.41 2.35
N ASN A 26 -9.42 5.10 2.59
CA ASN A 26 -8.67 4.12 1.80
C ASN A 26 -8.96 4.25 0.29
N THR A 27 -10.23 4.44 -0.06
CA THR A 27 -10.65 4.63 -1.47
C THR A 27 -10.09 5.93 -2.03
N ALA A 28 -10.23 7.04 -1.32
CA ALA A 28 -9.73 8.34 -1.76
C ALA A 28 -8.20 8.34 -1.91
N THR A 29 -7.47 7.76 -0.95
CA THR A 29 -6.02 7.58 -1.04
C THR A 29 -5.63 6.78 -2.28
N THR A 30 -6.35 5.69 -2.57
CA THR A 30 -6.08 4.84 -3.74
C THR A 30 -6.35 5.57 -5.05
N GLU A 31 -7.50 6.24 -5.17
CA GLU A 31 -7.89 6.98 -6.38
C GLU A 31 -6.91 8.11 -6.73
N ILE A 32 -6.39 8.80 -5.71
CA ILE A 32 -5.42 9.88 -5.89
C ILE A 32 -4.05 9.33 -6.28
N LEU A 33 -3.59 8.26 -5.62
CA LEU A 33 -2.21 7.79 -5.76
C LEU A 33 -1.99 6.88 -6.97
N LEU A 34 -2.97 6.08 -7.38
CA LEU A 34 -2.82 5.19 -8.54
C LEU A 34 -2.37 5.90 -9.84
N PRO A 35 -2.98 7.02 -10.28
CA PRO A 35 -2.53 7.71 -11.50
C PRO A 35 -1.13 8.32 -11.34
N VAL A 36 -0.78 8.81 -10.14
CA VAL A 36 0.56 9.35 -9.84
C VAL A 36 1.60 8.25 -9.96
N ILE A 37 1.37 7.10 -9.31
CA ILE A 37 2.28 5.96 -9.33
C ILE A 37 2.41 5.35 -10.72
N SER A 38 1.32 5.27 -11.49
CA SER A 38 1.35 4.84 -12.89
C SER A 38 2.26 5.75 -13.74
N SER A 39 2.17 7.06 -13.54
CA SER A 39 3.01 8.04 -14.24
C SER A 39 4.48 7.91 -13.85
N VAL A 40 4.77 7.77 -12.55
CA VAL A 40 6.13 7.55 -12.04
C VAL A 40 6.73 6.26 -12.59
N ALA A 41 5.98 5.16 -12.57
CA ALA A 41 6.40 3.87 -13.10
C ALA A 41 6.81 3.93 -14.58
N ASN A 42 6.07 4.72 -15.39
CA ASN A 42 6.40 4.93 -16.80
C ASN A 42 7.71 5.71 -17.01
N ILE A 43 8.03 6.66 -16.11
CA ILE A 43 9.28 7.43 -16.17
C ILE A 43 10.47 6.54 -15.82
N ILE A 44 10.36 5.77 -14.73
CA ILE A 44 11.44 4.89 -14.25
C ILE A 44 11.51 3.55 -14.98
N LYS A 45 10.60 3.31 -15.93
CA LYS A 45 10.50 2.08 -16.73
C LYS A 45 10.38 0.80 -15.90
N LEU A 46 9.65 0.89 -14.79
CA LEU A 46 9.25 -0.27 -14.00
C LEU A 46 7.82 -0.69 -14.32
N ASN A 47 7.53 -1.96 -14.08
CA ASN A 47 6.18 -2.46 -14.28
C ASN A 47 5.19 -1.74 -13.34
N PRO A 48 4.25 -0.93 -13.88
CA PRO A 48 3.35 -0.11 -13.06
C PRO A 48 2.44 -0.95 -12.16
N LEU A 49 2.11 -2.18 -12.57
CA LEU A 49 1.20 -3.05 -11.85
C LEU A 49 1.71 -3.37 -10.44
N VAL A 50 3.01 -3.56 -10.27
CA VAL A 50 3.62 -3.86 -8.96
C VAL A 50 3.41 -2.70 -8.00
N LEU A 51 3.73 -1.48 -8.43
CA LEU A 51 3.63 -0.29 -7.57
C LEU A 51 2.18 0.12 -7.33
N MET A 52 1.31 -0.08 -8.32
CA MET A 52 -0.13 0.16 -8.17
C MET A 52 -0.73 -0.82 -7.15
N LEU A 53 -0.41 -2.11 -7.23
CA LEU A 53 -0.83 -3.09 -6.24
C LEU A 53 -0.27 -2.77 -4.85
N ALA A 54 0.97 -2.27 -4.77
CA ALA A 54 1.56 -1.84 -3.51
C ALA A 54 0.71 -0.74 -2.86
N VAL A 55 0.28 0.27 -3.62
CA VAL A 55 -0.62 1.31 -3.12
C VAL A 55 -1.97 0.72 -2.70
N THR A 56 -2.59 -0.12 -3.53
CA THR A 56 -3.91 -0.69 -3.24
C THR A 56 -3.92 -1.56 -1.98
N PHE A 57 -2.90 -2.38 -1.78
CA PHE A 57 -2.78 -3.18 -0.56
C PHE A 57 -2.48 -2.28 0.64
N ALA A 58 -1.51 -1.38 0.54
CA ALA A 58 -1.10 -0.52 1.63
C ALA A 58 -2.21 0.43 2.11
N SER A 59 -3.00 1.00 1.19
CA SER A 59 -4.13 1.88 1.50
C SER A 59 -5.27 1.14 2.18
N SER A 60 -5.31 -0.20 2.12
CA SER A 60 -6.32 -0.98 2.83
C SER A 60 -5.95 -1.24 4.30
N MET A 61 -4.68 -0.98 4.69
CA MET A 61 -4.13 -1.28 6.01
C MET A 61 -4.19 -0.06 6.94
N ALA A 62 -5.38 0.29 7.42
CA ALA A 62 -5.59 1.42 8.34
C ALA A 62 -6.12 0.92 9.71
N PHE A 63 -5.22 0.78 10.68
CA PHE A 63 -5.50 0.15 11.98
C PHE A 63 -5.28 1.07 13.19
N MET A 64 -4.71 2.27 13.05
CA MET A 64 -4.36 3.15 14.17
C MET A 64 -5.47 4.10 14.59
N LEU A 65 -6.11 4.77 13.64
CA LEU A 65 -7.02 5.88 13.95
C LEU A 65 -8.50 5.47 13.81
N PRO A 66 -9.39 5.96 14.70
CA PRO A 66 -10.83 5.70 14.60
C PRO A 66 -11.43 6.25 13.30
N ALA A 67 -10.96 7.42 12.87
CA ALA A 67 -11.49 8.13 11.71
C ALA A 67 -11.15 7.44 10.37
N ALA A 68 -10.16 6.54 10.35
CA ALA A 68 -9.68 5.94 9.12
C ALA A 68 -10.73 5.02 8.47
N THR A 69 -11.49 4.26 9.27
CA THR A 69 -12.49 3.31 8.76
C THR A 69 -13.72 3.19 9.68
N ALA A 70 -14.87 2.81 9.12
CA ALA A 70 -16.10 2.64 9.88
C ALA A 70 -16.02 1.60 11.02
N PRO A 71 -15.37 0.43 10.86
CA PRO A 71 -15.21 -0.53 11.96
C PRO A 71 -14.39 0.03 13.12
N ASN A 72 -13.30 0.75 12.81
CA ASN A 72 -12.45 1.41 13.80
C ASN A 72 -13.24 2.46 14.61
N ALA A 73 -14.03 3.28 13.91
CA ALA A 73 -14.92 4.26 14.53
C ALA A 73 -16.00 3.61 15.41
N LEU A 74 -16.60 2.51 14.94
CA LEU A 74 -17.66 1.79 15.65
C LEU A 74 -17.17 1.24 17.01
N VAL A 75 -16.01 0.61 17.03
CA VAL A 75 -15.43 0.05 18.25
C VAL A 75 -14.99 1.16 19.21
N PHE A 76 -14.37 2.23 18.69
CA PHE A 76 -13.99 3.39 19.50
C PHE A 76 -15.23 4.09 20.11
N GLY A 77 -16.33 4.17 19.36
CA GLY A 77 -17.60 4.74 19.80
C GLY A 77 -18.27 4.00 20.97
N THR A 78 -17.83 2.79 21.32
CA THR A 78 -18.31 2.07 22.50
C THR A 78 -17.88 2.71 23.82
N GLY A 79 -16.89 3.61 23.80
CA GLY A 79 -16.30 4.24 24.99
C GLY A 79 -15.43 3.31 25.85
N LYS A 80 -15.22 2.06 25.41
CA LYS A 80 -14.43 1.04 26.14
C LYS A 80 -12.94 1.07 25.84
N ILE A 81 -12.51 1.78 24.79
CA ILE A 81 -11.13 1.83 24.32
C ILE A 81 -10.66 3.29 24.31
N LYS A 82 -9.50 3.55 24.90
CA LYS A 82 -8.87 4.88 24.85
C LYS A 82 -8.14 5.05 23.52
N MET A 83 -8.04 6.30 23.07
CA MET A 83 -7.36 6.64 21.81
C MET A 83 -5.94 6.07 21.75
N TRP A 84 -5.17 6.19 22.83
CA TRP A 84 -3.80 5.67 22.90
C TRP A 84 -3.69 4.15 22.84
N GLU A 85 -4.67 3.42 23.35
CA GLU A 85 -4.68 1.95 23.28
C GLU A 85 -4.88 1.49 21.84
N MET A 86 -5.79 2.16 21.13
CA MET A 86 -6.05 1.91 19.71
C MET A 86 -4.84 2.26 18.84
N VAL A 87 -4.25 3.45 19.01
CA VAL A 87 -3.07 3.88 18.25
C VAL A 87 -1.90 2.92 18.46
N LYS A 88 -1.65 2.49 19.71
CA LYS A 88 -0.55 1.56 20.00
C LYS A 88 -0.77 0.20 19.34
N ALA A 89 -1.96 -0.38 19.49
CA ALA A 89 -2.30 -1.66 18.87
C ALA A 89 -2.23 -1.58 17.34
N GLY A 90 -2.81 -0.53 16.76
CA GLY A 90 -2.78 -0.26 15.33
C GLY A 90 -1.37 -0.06 14.79
N PHE A 91 -0.48 0.59 15.55
CA PHE A 91 0.90 0.80 15.13
C PHE A 91 1.64 -0.52 14.95
N PHE A 92 1.50 -1.44 15.91
CA PHE A 92 2.06 -2.79 15.77
C PHE A 92 1.43 -3.56 14.61
N LEU A 93 0.12 -3.45 14.41
CA LEU A 93 -0.56 -4.08 13.28
C LEU A 93 -0.10 -3.52 11.94
N ASN A 94 0.10 -2.21 11.81
CA ASN A 94 0.61 -1.61 10.57
C ASN A 94 2.03 -2.08 10.26
N LEU A 95 2.91 -2.22 11.26
CA LEU A 95 4.25 -2.78 11.04
C LEU A 95 4.20 -4.22 10.50
N ILE A 96 3.33 -5.05 11.08
CA ILE A 96 3.10 -6.42 10.59
C ILE A 96 2.53 -6.38 9.17
N ALA A 97 1.55 -5.51 8.92
CA ALA A 97 0.92 -5.37 7.62
C ALA A 97 1.92 -4.94 6.55
N ILE A 98 2.83 -4.01 6.84
CA ILE A 98 3.90 -3.61 5.92
C ILE A 98 4.75 -4.82 5.53
N VAL A 99 5.20 -5.62 6.49
CA VAL A 99 6.00 -6.83 6.21
C VAL A 99 5.20 -7.82 5.37
N VAL A 100 3.95 -8.09 5.74
CA VAL A 100 3.08 -9.03 5.01
C VAL A 100 2.83 -8.54 3.58
N VAL A 101 2.49 -7.27 3.38
CA VAL A 101 2.23 -6.70 2.05
C VAL A 101 3.49 -6.75 1.19
N VAL A 102 4.66 -6.42 1.74
CA VAL A 102 5.93 -6.55 1.01
C VAL A 102 6.18 -8.00 0.59
N LEU A 103 5.96 -8.97 1.47
CA LEU A 103 6.10 -10.40 1.13
C LEU A 103 5.08 -10.83 0.06
N VAL A 104 3.82 -10.40 0.18
CA VAL A 104 2.77 -10.67 -0.80
C VAL A 104 3.14 -10.12 -2.17
N LEU A 105 3.68 -8.91 -2.25
CA LEU A 105 4.12 -8.31 -3.51
C LEU A 105 5.30 -9.06 -4.14
N LEU A 106 6.29 -9.47 -3.33
CA LEU A 106 7.50 -10.13 -3.82
C LEU A 106 7.29 -11.59 -4.22
N PHE A 107 6.41 -12.31 -3.50
CA PHE A 107 6.20 -13.73 -3.70
C PHE A 107 4.88 -14.00 -4.42
N TRP A 108 3.75 -13.60 -3.82
CA TRP A 108 2.45 -14.00 -4.32
C TRP A 108 2.07 -13.28 -5.61
N VAL A 109 2.23 -11.96 -5.67
CA VAL A 109 1.89 -11.17 -6.87
C VAL A 109 2.81 -11.55 -8.04
N THR A 110 4.12 -11.63 -7.79
CA THR A 110 5.08 -12.07 -8.81
C THR A 110 4.75 -13.48 -9.31
N TYR A 111 4.35 -14.40 -8.43
CA TYR A 111 3.97 -15.76 -8.81
C TYR A 111 2.64 -15.83 -9.57
N VAL A 112 1.58 -15.18 -9.08
CA VAL A 112 0.23 -15.26 -9.67
C VAL A 112 0.20 -14.58 -11.03
N PHE A 113 0.77 -13.39 -11.13
CA PHE A 113 0.72 -12.59 -12.36
C PHE A 113 1.93 -12.81 -13.28
N GLN A 114 2.87 -13.67 -12.88
CA GLN A 114 4.09 -13.98 -13.65
C GLN A 114 4.85 -12.69 -14.06
N ILE A 115 4.89 -11.70 -13.15
CA ILE A 115 5.42 -10.36 -13.44
C ILE A 115 6.92 -10.30 -13.15
N ASN A 116 7.68 -9.74 -14.08
CA ASN A 116 9.04 -9.29 -13.83
C ASN A 116 9.05 -7.78 -13.56
N PHE A 117 9.66 -7.36 -12.45
CA PHE A 117 9.71 -5.96 -11.99
C PHE A 117 10.25 -4.99 -13.06
N HIS A 118 11.28 -5.42 -13.78
CA HIS A 118 11.96 -4.62 -14.81
C HIS A 118 11.41 -4.83 -16.23
N THR A 119 10.40 -5.69 -16.40
CA THR A 119 9.77 -5.86 -17.71
C THR A 119 8.58 -4.92 -17.79
N PHE A 120 8.76 -3.84 -18.54
CA PHE A 120 7.70 -2.90 -18.81
C PHE A 120 6.68 -3.52 -19.77
N PRO A 121 5.39 -3.62 -19.41
CA PRO A 121 4.43 -4.34 -20.22
C PRO A 121 3.92 -3.49 -21.39
N ASP A 122 3.59 -4.15 -22.50
CA ASP A 122 3.17 -3.48 -23.74
C ASP A 122 1.86 -2.68 -23.59
N TRP A 123 0.96 -3.15 -22.72
CA TRP A 123 -0.30 -2.45 -22.44
C TRP A 123 -0.09 -1.13 -21.69
N ALA A 124 1.03 -0.97 -20.97
CA ALA A 124 1.35 0.25 -20.24
C ALA A 124 2.08 1.28 -21.10
N LEU A 125 2.41 0.94 -22.35
CA LEU A 125 2.95 1.89 -23.29
C LEU A 125 1.90 2.95 -23.60
N VAL A 126 2.19 4.19 -23.22
CA VAL A 126 1.40 5.34 -23.66
C VAL A 126 1.59 5.43 -25.17
N LYS A 127 0.61 4.91 -25.94
CA LYS A 127 0.54 5.13 -27.38
C LYS A 127 0.41 6.65 -27.57
N LYS A 128 1.44 7.24 -28.16
CA LYS A 128 1.40 8.65 -28.60
C LYS A 128 0.33 8.84 -29.65
#